data_AF-A0A084R203-F1
#
_entry.id   AF-A0A084R203-F1
#
_cell.length_a   1.000
_cell.length_b   1.000
_cell.length_c   1.000
_cell.angle_alpha   90.00
_cell.angle_beta   90.00
_cell.angle_gamma   90.00
#
_symmetry.space_group_name_H-M   'P 1'
#
loop_
_entity.id
_entity.type
_entity.pdbx_description
1 polymer ?
#
loop_
_entity_poly.entity_id
_entity_poly.type
_entity_poly.pdbx_seq_one_letter_code
_entity_poly.pdbx_strand_id
1 'polypeptide(L)'
;VLAHECGHQAFSPSKVINDTVGFILHSSLLVPYFSWKISHGKHHKGTAHMQRDMVFVPRTRDEHCQRFRIPTEKLHEVVQDTPLYAAYYIFTRLLFGWPTYLLTNGTGHDFHEKQPEGRGLEKRNGFLTGINHFNPQSPLFEDKDAKLIFLSDLGILAAAALLCLVGSTYGWISLWKWYVMPYLWVNSWLVSITLLQHTDPSLPHYTPETWTFVRGAAATIDRDFGFIGRHLFHGIIETHVLHHYISTIPFYNADKATEAIKSVMGSHYRAETRMGPLGFLKSLWRNVKMCRWVEPPAEAKGISEGVLFYRNRVGLGPHPKKFGRPAGGHFYPGASITDSALSCFRTVDNKVNQTAWKDNALVLFLSTVYEGQETVV
;
A
#
# COMPACT_ATOMS: atom_id res chain seq x y z
N VAL A 1 -4.20 -7.75 12.72
CA VAL A 1 -4.73 -8.65 11.68
C VAL A 1 -6.21 -8.96 11.86
N LEU A 2 -6.67 -9.54 12.98
CA LEU A 2 -8.11 -9.84 13.16
C LEU A 2 -9.04 -8.61 13.03
N ALA A 3 -8.65 -7.47 13.61
CA ALA A 3 -9.40 -6.22 13.45
C ALA A 3 -9.35 -5.65 12.02
N HIS A 4 -8.29 -5.97 11.27
CA HIS A 4 -8.21 -5.67 9.83
C HIS A 4 -9.20 -6.54 9.04
N GLU A 5 -9.28 -7.85 9.31
CA GLU A 5 -10.27 -8.75 8.72
C GLU A 5 -11.71 -8.31 9.02
N CYS A 6 -11.95 -7.81 10.23
CA CYS A 6 -13.22 -7.18 10.60
C CYS A 6 -13.53 -5.97 9.72
N GLY A 7 -12.54 -5.09 9.47
CA GLY A 7 -12.69 -3.96 8.57
C GLY A 7 -13.13 -4.35 7.15
N HIS A 8 -12.61 -5.48 6.65
CA HIS A 8 -13.00 -6.06 5.36
C HIS A 8 -14.28 -6.89 5.38
N GLN A 9 -14.89 -7.07 6.55
CA GLN A 9 -16.06 -7.92 6.74
C GLN A 9 -15.79 -9.41 6.42
N ALA A 10 -14.54 -9.84 6.56
CA ALA A 10 -14.10 -11.20 6.28
C ALA A 10 -14.10 -12.09 7.53
N PHE A 11 -14.05 -11.50 8.73
CA PHE A 11 -13.94 -12.25 9.99
C PHE A 11 -15.21 -13.07 10.33
N SER A 12 -16.39 -12.53 10.06
CA SER A 12 -17.70 -13.17 10.33
C SER A 12 -18.71 -12.82 9.22
N PRO A 13 -19.69 -13.70 8.93
CA PRO A 13 -20.83 -13.35 8.08
C PRO A 13 -21.68 -12.19 8.60
N SER A 14 -21.60 -11.87 9.91
CA SER A 14 -22.36 -10.78 10.52
C SER A 14 -21.55 -9.48 10.52
N LYS A 15 -22.07 -8.46 9.84
CA LYS A 15 -21.46 -7.12 9.82
C LYS A 15 -21.37 -6.49 11.21
N VAL A 16 -22.38 -6.73 12.05
CA VAL A 16 -22.39 -6.22 13.43
C VAL A 16 -21.27 -6.84 14.24
N ILE A 17 -21.08 -8.17 14.14
CA ILE A 17 -19.98 -8.85 14.85
C ILE A 17 -18.63 -8.32 14.38
N ASN A 18 -18.44 -8.20 13.06
CA ASN A 18 -17.20 -7.62 12.51
C ASN A 18 -16.95 -6.23 13.09
N ASP A 19 -17.94 -5.35 13.03
CA ASP A 19 -17.76 -3.97 13.46
C ASP A 19 -17.58 -3.83 14.97
N THR A 20 -18.26 -4.65 15.78
CA THR A 20 -18.06 -4.67 17.23
C THR A 20 -16.66 -5.19 17.60
N VAL A 21 -16.24 -6.33 17.05
CA VAL A 21 -14.92 -6.92 17.35
C VAL A 21 -13.80 -6.03 16.84
N GLY A 22 -13.92 -5.52 15.61
CA GLY A 22 -12.97 -4.60 15.03
C GLY A 22 -12.84 -3.31 15.84
N PHE A 23 -13.96 -2.72 16.26
CA PHE A 23 -13.98 -1.54 17.12
C PHE A 23 -13.24 -1.76 18.43
N ILE A 24 -13.57 -2.81 19.17
CA ILE A 24 -12.91 -3.12 20.45
C ILE A 24 -11.41 -3.31 20.25
N LEU A 25 -11.00 -4.18 19.32
CA LEU A 25 -9.60 -4.51 19.12
C LEU A 25 -8.76 -3.32 18.64
N HIS A 26 -9.24 -2.53 17.68
CA HIS A 26 -8.51 -1.34 17.22
C HIS A 26 -8.50 -0.23 18.26
N SER A 27 -9.60 0.02 18.99
CA SER A 27 -9.59 1.00 20.08
C SER A 27 -8.61 0.62 21.19
N SER A 28 -8.51 -0.67 21.56
CA SER A 28 -7.49 -1.18 22.49
C SER A 28 -6.06 -1.03 21.98
N LEU A 29 -5.86 -0.75 20.69
CA LEU A 29 -4.57 -0.42 20.07
C LEU A 29 -4.47 1.07 19.69
N LEU A 30 -5.35 1.93 20.23
CA LEU A 30 -5.38 3.36 19.92
C LEU A 30 -5.52 3.67 18.42
N VAL A 31 -6.18 2.80 17.68
CA VAL A 31 -6.49 2.94 16.25
C VAL A 31 -7.97 3.29 16.07
N PRO A 32 -8.31 4.33 15.28
CA PRO A 32 -9.71 4.72 15.08
C PRO A 32 -10.36 3.75 14.09
N TYR A 33 -11.08 2.73 14.58
CA TYR A 33 -11.52 1.59 13.79
C TYR A 33 -12.30 1.97 12.53
N PHE A 34 -13.37 2.76 12.64
CA PHE A 34 -14.21 3.09 11.50
C PHE A 34 -13.52 4.05 10.55
N SER A 35 -12.78 5.03 11.09
CA SER A 35 -11.95 5.93 10.29
C SER A 35 -10.96 5.14 9.43
N TRP A 36 -10.25 4.19 10.05
CA TRP A 36 -9.32 3.33 9.34
C TRP A 36 -10.04 2.39 8.37
N LYS A 37 -11.14 1.75 8.77
CA LYS A 37 -11.93 0.85 7.90
C LYS A 37 -12.35 1.55 6.60
N ILE A 38 -12.83 2.79 6.71
CA ILE A 38 -13.30 3.57 5.57
C ILE A 38 -12.13 4.01 4.68
N SER A 39 -11.07 4.58 5.26
CA SER A 39 -9.90 5.03 4.47
C SER A 39 -9.14 3.86 3.85
N HIS A 40 -9.01 2.73 4.55
CA HIS A 40 -8.43 1.50 4.03
C HIS A 40 -9.29 0.88 2.91
N GLY A 41 -10.62 0.91 3.03
CA GLY A 41 -11.52 0.51 1.94
C GLY A 41 -11.38 1.39 0.70
N LYS A 42 -11.10 2.70 0.88
CA LYS A 42 -10.78 3.62 -0.23
C LYS A 42 -9.40 3.31 -0.85
N HIS A 43 -8.41 2.94 -0.04
CA HIS A 43 -7.12 2.46 -0.54
C HIS A 43 -7.27 1.23 -1.44
N HIS A 44 -8.00 0.19 -1.01
CA HIS A 44 -8.28 -0.99 -1.85
C HIS A 44 -8.95 -0.64 -3.19
N LYS A 45 -9.86 0.34 -3.20
CA LYS A 45 -10.55 0.81 -4.40
C LYS A 45 -9.72 1.73 -5.30
N GLY A 46 -8.56 2.18 -4.84
CA GLY A 46 -7.74 3.21 -5.50
C GLY A 46 -6.25 2.93 -5.44
N THR A 47 -5.83 1.72 -5.09
CA THR A 47 -4.42 1.45 -4.81
C THR A 47 -3.57 1.66 -6.07
N ALA A 48 -2.37 2.21 -5.88
CA ALA A 48 -1.45 2.61 -6.95
C ALA A 48 -1.99 3.70 -7.92
N HIS A 49 -3.14 4.32 -7.63
CA HIS A 49 -3.62 5.49 -8.35
C HIS A 49 -3.02 6.77 -7.76
N MET A 50 -2.25 7.53 -8.55
CA MET A 50 -1.49 8.70 -8.07
C MET A 50 -2.34 9.82 -7.44
N GLN A 51 -3.65 9.85 -7.73
CA GLN A 51 -4.57 10.87 -7.17
C GLN A 51 -5.69 10.32 -6.27
N ARG A 52 -5.75 9.00 -6.01
CA ARG A 52 -6.88 8.37 -5.30
C ARG A 52 -6.45 7.36 -4.25
N ASP A 53 -5.21 6.85 -4.27
CA ASP A 53 -4.71 5.99 -3.21
C ASP A 53 -4.64 6.78 -1.89
N MET A 54 -5.12 6.18 -0.81
CA MET A 54 -5.21 6.83 0.51
C MET A 54 -3.94 6.67 1.34
N VAL A 55 -3.03 5.76 1.00
CA VAL A 55 -1.97 5.33 1.94
C VAL A 55 -0.59 5.30 1.32
N PHE A 56 -0.44 4.86 0.08
CA PHE A 56 0.87 4.61 -0.53
C PHE A 56 1.08 5.39 -1.83
N VAL A 57 0.80 6.70 -1.80
CA VAL A 57 1.08 7.58 -2.95
C VAL A 57 2.56 8.00 -2.92
N PRO A 58 3.38 7.56 -3.88
CA PRO A 58 4.74 8.06 -4.00
C PRO A 58 4.74 9.47 -4.58
N ARG A 59 5.85 10.18 -4.37
CA ARG A 59 6.07 11.46 -5.01
C ARG A 59 6.59 11.25 -6.43
N THR A 60 6.17 12.10 -7.34
CA THR A 60 6.89 12.32 -8.60
C THR A 60 8.26 12.95 -8.32
N ARG A 61 9.15 12.96 -9.31
CA ARG A 61 10.47 13.60 -9.18
C ARG A 61 10.34 15.07 -8.79
N ASP A 62 9.43 15.79 -9.42
CA ASP A 62 9.24 17.23 -9.19
C ASP A 62 8.71 17.50 -7.78
N GLU A 63 7.71 16.75 -7.31
CA GLU A 63 7.20 16.85 -5.93
C GLU A 63 8.28 16.51 -4.90
N HIS A 64 9.13 15.52 -5.20
CA HIS A 64 10.27 15.17 -4.34
C HIS A 64 11.29 16.32 -4.26
N CYS A 65 11.67 16.88 -5.41
CA CYS A 65 12.56 18.04 -5.50
C CYS A 65 12.01 19.26 -4.74
N GLN A 66 10.73 19.59 -4.93
CA GLN A 66 10.08 20.70 -4.24
C GLN A 66 10.06 20.51 -2.72
N ARG A 67 9.68 19.33 -2.24
CA ARG A 67 9.58 19.04 -0.80
C ARG A 67 10.89 19.23 -0.06
N PHE A 68 11.99 18.81 -0.67
CA PHE A 68 13.32 18.89 -0.07
C PHE A 68 14.09 20.15 -0.51
N ARG A 69 13.47 21.04 -1.30
CA ARG A 69 14.09 22.23 -1.89
C ARG A 69 15.40 21.91 -2.63
N ILE A 70 15.38 20.80 -3.36
CA ILE A 70 16.51 20.31 -4.16
C ILE A 70 16.26 20.72 -5.60
N PRO A 71 17.14 21.51 -6.23
CA PRO A 71 17.08 21.75 -7.67
C PRO A 71 17.18 20.43 -8.44
N THR A 72 16.35 20.24 -9.47
CA THR A 72 16.23 18.97 -10.20
C THR A 72 17.58 18.47 -10.75
N GLU A 73 18.45 19.38 -11.16
CA GLU A 73 19.81 19.15 -11.61
C GLU A 73 20.75 18.66 -10.50
N LYS A 74 20.53 19.08 -9.24
CA LYS A 74 21.34 18.70 -8.06
C LYS A 74 20.81 17.47 -7.33
N LEU A 75 19.75 16.83 -7.83
CA LEU A 75 19.20 15.61 -7.21
C LEU A 75 20.24 14.50 -7.04
N HIS A 76 21.25 14.47 -7.92
CA HIS A 76 22.36 13.53 -7.89
C HIS A 76 23.37 13.76 -6.74
N GLU A 77 23.34 14.91 -6.07
CA GLU A 77 24.29 15.29 -5.01
C GLU A 77 23.78 14.93 -3.60
N VAL A 78 22.52 14.49 -3.48
CA VAL A 78 21.82 14.39 -2.19
C VAL A 78 22.16 13.10 -1.43
N VAL A 79 22.42 13.20 -0.13
CA VAL A 79 22.83 12.09 0.76
C VAL A 79 21.74 11.04 1.06
N GLN A 80 20.59 11.10 0.39
CA GLN A 80 19.44 10.24 0.66
C GLN A 80 19.71 8.75 0.37
N ASP A 81 20.81 8.37 -0.29
CA ASP A 81 21.15 6.95 -0.48
C ASP A 81 22.23 6.44 0.49
N THR A 82 22.66 7.28 1.42
CA THR A 82 23.65 6.86 2.42
C THR A 82 23.03 5.83 3.38
N PRO A 83 23.82 4.84 3.84
CA PRO A 83 23.35 3.87 4.83
C PRO A 83 22.78 4.52 6.10
N LEU A 84 23.37 5.63 6.55
CA LEU A 84 22.90 6.36 7.73
C LEU A 84 21.51 6.96 7.52
N TYR A 85 21.28 7.60 6.37
CA TYR A 85 19.95 8.13 6.05
C TYR A 85 18.92 7.00 5.90
N ALA A 86 19.28 5.88 5.26
CA ALA A 86 18.40 4.71 5.15
C ALA A 86 18.02 4.16 6.52
N ALA A 87 18.99 4.00 7.43
CA ALA A 87 18.74 3.55 8.80
C ALA A 87 17.83 4.53 9.57
N TYR A 88 18.10 5.83 9.49
CA TYR A 88 17.26 6.86 10.08
C TYR A 88 15.83 6.85 9.52
N TYR A 89 15.68 6.73 8.19
CA TYR A 89 14.39 6.67 7.52
C TYR A 89 13.59 5.44 7.97
N ILE A 90 14.23 4.26 8.04
CA ILE A 90 13.58 3.03 8.54
C ILE A 90 13.15 3.25 9.99
N PHE A 91 14.07 3.67 10.87
CA PHE A 91 13.79 3.86 12.28
C PHE A 91 12.59 4.81 12.51
N THR A 92 12.60 5.97 11.88
CA THR A 92 11.52 6.97 12.02
C THR A 92 10.19 6.47 11.46
N ARG A 93 10.19 5.79 10.31
CA ARG A 93 8.96 5.21 9.74
C ARG A 93 8.38 4.11 10.62
N LEU A 94 9.20 3.19 11.11
CA LEU A 94 8.70 2.07 11.93
C LEU A 94 8.16 2.55 13.28
N LEU A 95 8.75 3.59 13.86
CA LEU A 95 8.33 4.09 15.17
C LEU A 95 7.18 5.10 15.09
N PHE A 96 7.24 6.03 14.14
CA PHE A 96 6.33 7.18 14.08
C PHE A 96 5.48 7.23 12.81
N GLY A 97 5.72 6.36 11.83
CA GLY A 97 5.04 6.41 10.54
C GLY A 97 3.53 6.23 10.68
N TRP A 98 3.10 5.26 11.50
CA TRP A 98 1.69 4.99 11.73
C TRP A 98 0.95 6.15 12.44
N PRO A 99 1.38 6.64 13.63
CA PRO A 99 0.76 7.81 14.25
C PRO A 99 0.78 9.06 13.35
N THR A 100 1.90 9.31 12.66
CA THR A 100 2.01 10.47 11.76
C THR A 100 1.01 10.37 10.61
N TYR A 101 0.82 9.18 10.03
CA TYR A 101 -0.18 8.97 8.98
C TYR A 101 -1.59 9.27 9.49
N LEU A 102 -1.97 8.76 10.66
CA LEU A 102 -3.30 9.03 11.22
C LEU A 102 -3.54 10.52 11.45
N LEU A 103 -2.53 11.25 11.91
CA LEU A 103 -2.59 12.68 12.25
C LEU A 103 -2.52 13.63 11.05
N THR A 104 -2.02 13.18 9.90
CA THR A 104 -1.68 14.09 8.78
C THR A 104 -2.12 13.61 7.40
N ASN A 105 -2.47 12.34 7.25
CA ASN A 105 -2.66 11.68 5.96
C ASN A 105 -1.44 11.79 5.02
N GLY A 106 -0.23 12.01 5.56
CA GLY A 106 0.95 12.45 4.80
C GLY A 106 1.54 11.47 3.77
N THR A 107 0.98 10.27 3.62
CA THR A 107 1.35 9.29 2.58
C THR A 107 0.19 8.98 1.62
N GLY A 108 -0.99 9.52 1.85
CA GLY A 108 -2.11 9.45 0.93
C GLY A 108 -2.10 10.56 -0.12
N HIS A 109 -3.08 10.51 -1.03
CA HIS A 109 -3.27 11.55 -2.04
C HIS A 109 -3.57 12.91 -1.41
N ASP A 110 -3.26 13.99 -2.14
CA ASP A 110 -3.52 15.37 -1.71
C ASP A 110 -4.56 16.11 -2.58
N PHE A 111 -5.31 15.36 -3.40
CA PHE A 111 -6.34 15.84 -4.31
C PHE A 111 -7.73 15.97 -3.64
N HIS A 112 -7.77 16.64 -2.48
CA HIS A 112 -8.99 16.74 -1.66
C HIS A 112 -10.10 17.60 -2.28
N GLU A 113 -9.75 18.53 -3.15
CA GLU A 113 -10.71 19.38 -3.89
C GLU A 113 -11.71 18.57 -4.73
N LYS A 114 -11.37 17.33 -5.08
CA LYS A 114 -12.27 16.41 -5.83
C LYS A 114 -13.32 15.73 -4.94
N GLN A 115 -13.30 15.97 -3.62
CA GLN A 115 -14.27 15.40 -2.70
C GLN A 115 -15.68 15.99 -2.99
N PRO A 116 -16.72 15.16 -3.20
CA PRO A 116 -18.01 15.63 -3.72
C PRO A 116 -18.75 16.65 -2.85
N GLU A 117 -18.52 16.65 -1.54
CA GLU A 117 -19.20 17.51 -0.57
C GLU A 117 -18.44 18.83 -0.32
N GLY A 118 -17.36 19.09 -1.08
CA GLY A 118 -16.57 20.32 -0.98
C GLY A 118 -15.72 20.43 0.29
N ARG A 119 -15.71 19.40 1.16
CA ARG A 119 -14.97 19.41 2.44
C ARG A 119 -13.45 19.54 2.29
N GLY A 120 -12.94 19.29 1.08
CA GLY A 120 -11.52 19.29 0.75
C GLY A 120 -11.02 20.53 0.02
N LEU A 121 -11.87 21.54 -0.22
CA LEU A 121 -11.47 22.79 -0.84
C LEU A 121 -10.34 23.47 -0.04
N GLU A 122 -9.26 23.84 -0.74
CA GLU A 122 -8.08 24.51 -0.20
C GLU A 122 -7.33 23.75 0.92
N LYS A 123 -7.67 22.48 1.15
CA LYS A 123 -7.02 21.64 2.16
C LYS A 123 -5.88 20.83 1.57
N ARG A 124 -4.79 20.74 2.32
CA ARG A 124 -3.63 19.89 2.03
C ARG A 124 -3.29 18.99 3.21
N ASN A 125 -2.73 17.82 2.93
CA ASN A 125 -2.24 16.88 3.95
C ASN A 125 -1.20 17.57 4.84
N GLY A 126 -1.27 17.34 6.15
CA GLY A 126 -0.35 17.95 7.09
C GLY A 126 -0.89 18.01 8.51
N PHE A 127 -0.03 18.46 9.43
CA PHE A 127 -0.46 18.74 10.78
C PHE A 127 -1.36 19.98 10.81
N LEU A 128 -2.41 19.93 11.62
CA LEU A 128 -3.31 21.06 11.88
C LEU A 128 -4.07 21.59 10.64
N THR A 129 -4.13 20.83 9.55
CA THR A 129 -4.89 21.20 8.33
C THR A 129 -6.34 20.71 8.35
N GLY A 130 -6.74 20.00 9.41
CA GLY A 130 -8.03 19.34 9.52
C GLY A 130 -8.13 18.02 8.74
N ILE A 131 -7.08 17.61 8.02
CA ILE A 131 -7.03 16.33 7.30
C ILE A 131 -6.34 15.28 8.18
N ASN A 132 -7.15 14.49 8.86
CA ASN A 132 -6.68 13.39 9.70
C ASN A 132 -7.81 12.37 9.90
N HIS A 133 -7.49 11.26 10.57
CA HIS A 133 -8.40 10.14 10.81
C HIS A 133 -9.31 10.33 12.04
N PHE A 134 -9.17 11.44 12.76
CA PHE A 134 -9.90 11.77 13.99
C PHE A 134 -10.88 12.94 13.82
N ASN A 135 -10.95 13.53 12.63
CA ASN A 135 -11.85 14.64 12.35
C ASN A 135 -13.06 14.14 11.54
N PRO A 136 -14.28 14.14 12.09
CA PRO A 136 -15.50 13.76 11.37
C PRO A 136 -15.79 14.61 10.11
N GLN A 137 -15.20 15.81 10.01
CA GLN A 137 -15.30 16.72 8.87
C GLN A 137 -14.09 16.63 7.93
N SER A 138 -13.20 15.67 8.15
CA SER A 138 -12.04 15.43 7.29
C SER A 138 -12.50 15.06 5.86
N PRO A 139 -11.86 15.58 4.80
CA PRO A 139 -12.19 15.20 3.42
C PRO A 139 -11.86 13.73 3.10
N LEU A 140 -11.22 13.02 4.03
CA LEU A 140 -11.04 11.56 3.94
C LEU A 140 -12.37 10.79 4.05
N PHE A 141 -13.44 11.42 4.53
CA PHE A 141 -14.73 10.80 4.82
C PHE A 141 -15.89 11.56 4.16
N GLU A 142 -17.04 10.90 4.02
CA GLU A 142 -18.29 11.52 3.58
C GLU A 142 -19.14 11.96 4.79
N ASP A 143 -20.15 12.81 4.58
CA ASP A 143 -21.08 13.32 5.61
C ASP A 143 -21.72 12.17 6.40
N LYS A 144 -22.11 11.11 5.69
CA LYS A 144 -22.74 9.91 6.27
C LYS A 144 -21.83 9.16 7.25
N ASP A 145 -20.51 9.30 7.11
CA ASP A 145 -19.52 8.56 7.90
C ASP A 145 -19.23 9.25 9.24
N ALA A 146 -19.58 10.53 9.39
CA ALA A 146 -19.15 11.38 10.51
C ALA A 146 -19.45 10.77 11.90
N LYS A 147 -20.61 10.13 12.06
CA LYS A 147 -21.00 9.48 13.33
C LYS A 147 -20.08 8.30 13.68
N LEU A 148 -19.59 7.58 12.68
CA LEU A 148 -18.67 6.45 12.87
C LEU A 148 -17.25 6.92 13.20
N ILE A 149 -16.83 8.05 12.65
CA ILE A 149 -15.56 8.70 13.01
C ILE A 149 -15.60 9.10 14.49
N PHE A 150 -16.66 9.81 14.88
CA PHE A 150 -16.87 10.19 16.28
C PHE A 150 -16.91 8.98 17.22
N LEU A 151 -17.58 7.89 16.83
CA LEU A 151 -17.59 6.66 17.61
C LEU A 151 -16.17 6.07 17.77
N SER A 152 -15.36 6.09 16.72
CA SER A 152 -13.95 5.66 16.77
C SER A 152 -13.14 6.48 17.78
N ASP A 153 -13.34 7.80 17.78
CA ASP A 153 -12.65 8.71 18.69
C ASP A 153 -13.05 8.44 20.14
N LEU A 154 -14.34 8.20 20.41
CA LEU A 154 -14.82 7.77 21.74
C LEU A 154 -14.17 6.46 22.19
N GLY A 155 -14.01 5.49 21.29
CA GLY A 155 -13.34 4.22 21.59
C GLY A 155 -11.87 4.43 21.99
N ILE A 156 -11.16 5.32 21.30
CA ILE A 156 -9.77 5.66 21.67
C ILE A 156 -9.72 6.41 23.00
N LEU A 157 -10.62 7.36 23.24
CA LEU A 157 -10.68 8.09 24.51
C LEU A 157 -10.96 7.14 25.68
N ALA A 158 -11.87 6.17 25.49
CA ALA A 158 -12.14 5.15 26.49
C ALA A 158 -10.91 4.26 26.75
N ALA A 159 -10.21 3.81 25.70
CA ALA A 159 -8.98 3.04 25.85
C ALA A 159 -7.88 3.86 26.54
N ALA A 160 -7.68 5.12 26.17
CA ALA A 160 -6.72 6.01 26.81
C ALA A 160 -7.03 6.24 28.29
N ALA A 161 -8.31 6.46 28.64
CA ALA A 161 -8.74 6.58 30.03
C ALA A 161 -8.46 5.31 30.83
N LEU A 162 -8.73 4.13 30.24
CA LEU A 162 -8.41 2.84 30.86
C LEU A 162 -6.91 2.67 31.07
N LEU A 163 -6.08 3.05 30.10
CA LEU A 163 -4.61 2.98 30.24
C LEU A 163 -4.10 3.94 31.32
N CYS A 164 -4.67 5.14 31.43
CA CYS A 164 -4.35 6.09 32.50
C CYS A 164 -4.74 5.55 33.88
N LEU A 165 -5.89 4.87 33.98
CA LEU A 165 -6.32 4.19 35.19
C LEU A 165 -5.33 3.07 35.54
N VAL A 166 -5.00 2.18 34.59
CA VAL A 166 -4.03 1.09 34.80
C VAL A 166 -2.66 1.63 35.19
N GLY A 167 -2.17 2.69 34.55
CA GLY A 167 -0.91 3.34 34.89
C GLY A 167 -0.91 3.93 36.30
N SER A 168 -2.00 4.56 36.71
CA SER A 168 -2.18 5.11 38.06
C SER A 168 -2.33 4.03 39.13
N THR A 169 -2.94 2.89 38.82
CA THR A 169 -3.20 1.80 39.79
C THR A 169 -2.02 0.83 39.92
N TYR A 170 -1.39 0.45 38.80
CA TYR A 170 -0.35 -0.60 38.75
C TYR A 170 1.05 -0.07 38.42
N GLY A 171 1.19 1.26 38.29
CA GLY A 171 2.44 1.95 38.03
C GLY A 171 2.74 2.17 36.55
N TRP A 172 3.21 3.37 36.22
CA TRP A 172 3.53 3.79 34.85
C TRP A 172 4.65 2.98 34.20
N ILE A 173 5.62 2.48 34.98
CA ILE A 173 6.68 1.61 34.48
C ILE A 173 6.11 0.25 34.04
N SER A 174 5.13 -0.28 34.77
CA SER A 174 4.44 -1.52 34.42
C SER A 174 3.66 -1.33 33.12
N LEU A 175 2.90 -0.24 32.99
CA LEU A 175 2.18 0.12 31.76
C LEU A 175 3.12 0.26 30.57
N TRP A 176 4.27 0.92 30.76
CA TRP A 176 5.29 1.07 29.72
C TRP A 176 5.79 -0.29 29.21
N LYS A 177 6.16 -1.20 30.13
CA LYS A 177 6.69 -2.52 29.79
C LYS A 177 5.67 -3.43 29.12
N TRP A 178 4.44 -3.47 29.65
CA TRP A 178 3.46 -4.48 29.25
C TRP A 178 2.49 -4.02 28.17
N TYR A 179 2.30 -2.71 28.01
CA TYR A 179 1.42 -2.17 26.97
C TYR A 179 2.20 -1.36 25.94
N VAL A 180 2.94 -0.32 26.37
CA VAL A 180 3.53 0.64 25.42
C VAL A 180 4.61 0.00 24.55
N MET A 181 5.53 -0.78 25.13
CA MET A 181 6.57 -1.47 24.36
C MET A 181 6.00 -2.47 23.34
N PRO A 182 5.08 -3.39 23.71
CA PRO A 182 4.40 -4.25 22.74
C PRO A 182 3.59 -3.48 21.69
N TYR A 183 2.93 -2.38 22.08
CA TYR A 183 2.19 -1.53 21.15
C TYR A 183 3.11 -0.91 20.07
N LEU A 184 4.27 -0.37 20.46
CA LEU A 184 5.25 0.15 19.51
C LEU A 184 5.81 -0.97 18.60
N TRP A 185 5.97 -2.18 19.13
CA TRP A 185 6.37 -3.34 18.36
C TRP A 185 5.32 -3.73 17.30
N VAL A 186 4.03 -3.76 17.66
CA VAL A 186 2.92 -4.00 16.72
C VAL A 186 2.88 -2.93 15.64
N ASN A 187 3.04 -1.65 15.99
CA ASN A 187 3.09 -0.56 15.02
C ASN A 187 4.25 -0.70 14.04
N SER A 188 5.44 -1.08 14.54
CA SER A 188 6.62 -1.35 13.71
C SER A 188 6.34 -2.46 12.68
N TRP A 189 5.68 -3.55 13.10
CA TRP A 189 5.28 -4.62 12.18
C TRP A 189 4.27 -4.17 11.15
N LEU A 190 3.21 -3.47 11.58
CA LEU A 190 2.18 -2.96 10.68
C LEU A 190 2.79 -2.08 9.57
N VAL A 191 3.67 -1.16 9.95
CA VAL A 191 4.35 -0.29 8.98
C VAL A 191 5.28 -1.10 8.08
N SER A 192 6.08 -2.02 8.63
CA SER A 192 7.03 -2.81 7.84
C SER A 192 6.33 -3.66 6.78
N ILE A 193 5.27 -4.37 7.18
CA ILE A 193 4.51 -5.29 6.32
C ILE A 193 3.88 -4.52 5.17
N THR A 194 3.08 -3.49 5.51
CA THR A 194 2.32 -2.74 4.51
C THR A 194 3.23 -1.90 3.60
N LEU A 195 4.33 -1.36 4.13
CA LEU A 195 5.37 -0.73 3.31
C LEU A 195 5.91 -1.71 2.26
N LEU A 196 6.31 -2.93 2.65
CA LEU A 196 6.94 -3.87 1.73
C LEU A 196 5.99 -4.52 0.73
N GLN A 197 4.70 -4.51 1.03
CA GLN A 197 3.62 -4.92 0.15
C GLN A 197 3.33 -3.88 -0.95
N HIS A 198 3.48 -2.60 -0.64
CA HIS A 198 3.10 -1.50 -1.54
C HIS A 198 4.28 -0.70 -2.11
N THR A 199 5.48 -0.89 -1.58
CA THR A 199 6.68 -0.16 -1.99
C THR A 199 7.74 -1.15 -2.42
N ASP A 200 7.89 -1.30 -3.74
CA ASP A 200 8.96 -2.08 -4.35
C ASP A 200 9.27 -1.52 -5.76
N PRO A 201 10.54 -1.55 -6.23
CA PRO A 201 10.91 -1.04 -7.55
C PRO A 201 10.19 -1.70 -8.73
N SER A 202 9.69 -2.92 -8.55
CA SER A 202 8.94 -3.66 -9.56
C SER A 202 7.45 -3.30 -9.63
N LEU A 203 6.94 -2.53 -8.67
CA LEU A 203 5.53 -2.18 -8.62
C LEU A 203 5.22 -0.90 -9.41
N PRO A 204 4.25 -0.96 -10.33
CA PRO A 204 3.81 0.21 -11.07
C PRO A 204 2.88 1.09 -10.23
N HIS A 205 2.90 2.38 -10.53
CA HIS A 205 1.89 3.37 -10.14
C HIS A 205 1.28 3.97 -11.40
N TYR A 206 0.07 4.50 -11.32
CA TYR A 206 -0.68 4.88 -12.50
C TYR A 206 -1.24 6.29 -12.41
N THR A 207 -1.14 7.04 -13.51
CA THR A 207 -1.92 8.25 -13.70
C THR A 207 -3.42 7.91 -13.81
N PRO A 208 -4.33 8.88 -13.59
CA PRO A 208 -5.76 8.62 -13.62
C PRO A 208 -6.26 7.98 -14.93
N GLU A 209 -5.66 8.35 -16.05
CA GLU A 209 -6.05 7.92 -17.39
C GLU A 209 -5.64 6.47 -17.68
N THR A 210 -4.61 5.99 -16.98
CA THR A 210 -4.01 4.67 -17.20
C THR A 210 -4.45 3.65 -16.14
N TRP A 211 -4.95 4.13 -15.00
CA TRP A 211 -5.35 3.29 -13.90
C TRP A 211 -6.65 2.55 -14.21
N THR A 212 -6.70 1.28 -13.79
CA THR A 212 -7.93 0.51 -13.67
C THR A 212 -7.90 -0.23 -12.33
N PHE A 213 -9.06 -0.64 -11.82
CA PHE A 213 -9.12 -1.39 -10.55
C PHE A 213 -8.17 -2.58 -10.54
N VAL A 214 -8.11 -3.31 -11.65
CA VAL A 214 -7.27 -4.51 -11.78
C VAL A 214 -5.79 -4.17 -11.80
N ARG A 215 -5.40 -3.15 -12.56
CA ARG A 215 -4.01 -2.68 -12.58
C ARG A 215 -3.56 -2.23 -11.20
N GLY A 216 -4.45 -1.56 -10.46
CA GLY A 216 -4.24 -1.21 -9.06
C GLY A 216 -4.10 -2.43 -8.16
N ALA A 217 -5.08 -3.33 -8.15
CA ALA A 217 -5.07 -4.53 -7.31
C ALA A 217 -3.85 -5.45 -7.58
N ALA A 218 -3.34 -5.46 -8.81
CA ALA A 218 -2.11 -6.15 -9.17
C ALA A 218 -0.81 -5.45 -8.70
N ALA A 219 -0.87 -4.17 -8.36
CA ALA A 219 0.29 -3.34 -7.99
C ALA A 219 0.67 -3.52 -6.51
N THR A 220 0.82 -4.78 -6.12
CA THR A 220 1.28 -5.17 -4.79
C THR A 220 2.11 -6.45 -4.89
N ILE A 221 2.84 -6.80 -3.83
CA ILE A 221 3.78 -7.92 -3.84
C ILE A 221 3.67 -8.75 -2.56
N ASP A 222 3.60 -10.06 -2.73
CA ASP A 222 3.64 -11.00 -1.61
C ASP A 222 5.07 -11.18 -1.10
N ARG A 223 5.20 -11.24 0.22
CA ARG A 223 6.46 -11.46 0.92
C ARG A 223 6.35 -12.74 1.75
N ASP A 224 7.46 -13.24 2.25
CA ASP A 224 7.46 -14.38 3.17
C ASP A 224 8.15 -14.00 4.46
N PHE A 225 7.49 -14.25 5.59
CA PHE A 225 8.09 -14.10 6.91
C PHE A 225 8.04 -15.40 7.72
N GLY A 226 8.05 -16.53 7.00
CA GLY A 226 8.18 -17.87 7.55
C GLY A 226 7.12 -18.17 8.59
N PHE A 227 7.55 -18.75 9.72
CA PHE A 227 6.64 -19.11 10.81
C PHE A 227 5.87 -17.92 11.37
N ILE A 228 6.52 -16.76 11.51
CA ILE A 228 5.91 -15.57 12.09
C ILE A 228 4.81 -15.05 11.17
N GLY A 229 5.10 -14.92 9.87
CA GLY A 229 4.10 -14.49 8.87
C GLY A 229 2.89 -15.42 8.83
N ARG A 230 3.13 -16.72 8.70
CA ARG A 230 2.08 -17.73 8.58
C ARG A 230 1.23 -17.90 9.83
N HIS A 231 1.84 -17.97 11.02
CA HIS A 231 1.11 -18.35 12.25
C HIS A 231 0.78 -17.19 13.17
N LEU A 232 1.64 -16.17 13.26
CA LEU A 232 1.39 -15.01 14.13
C LEU A 232 0.68 -13.87 13.41
N PHE A 233 0.95 -13.71 12.11
CA PHE A 233 0.31 -12.68 11.27
C PHE A 233 -0.76 -13.24 10.33
N HIS A 234 -1.11 -14.51 10.49
CA HIS A 234 -2.20 -15.17 9.77
C HIS A 234 -2.09 -15.05 8.23
N GLY A 235 -0.89 -15.16 7.68
CA GLY A 235 -0.69 -15.17 6.23
C GLY A 235 -0.83 -13.80 5.54
N ILE A 236 -1.08 -12.71 6.29
CA ILE A 236 -1.29 -11.39 5.70
C ILE A 236 -0.09 -10.91 4.87
N ILE A 237 1.12 -11.39 5.18
CA ILE A 237 2.35 -11.05 4.46
C ILE A 237 2.43 -11.82 3.14
N GLU A 238 1.95 -13.06 3.13
CA GLU A 238 2.10 -14.05 2.08
C GLU A 238 0.98 -14.03 1.03
N THR A 239 -0.19 -13.49 1.34
CA THR A 239 -1.40 -13.55 0.48
C THR A 239 -2.00 -12.17 0.16
N HIS A 240 -1.16 -11.15 0.12
CA HIS A 240 -1.59 -9.76 0.02
C HIS A 240 -2.02 -9.35 -1.41
N VAL A 241 -1.45 -9.95 -2.45
CA VAL A 241 -1.94 -9.81 -3.82
C VAL A 241 -3.39 -10.24 -3.91
N LEU A 242 -3.73 -11.43 -3.40
CA LEU A 242 -5.12 -11.89 -3.32
C LEU A 242 -5.97 -10.90 -2.51
N HIS A 243 -5.45 -10.45 -1.37
CA HIS A 243 -6.16 -9.54 -0.49
C HIS A 243 -6.58 -8.25 -1.21
N HIS A 244 -5.76 -7.70 -2.10
CA HIS A 244 -6.13 -6.51 -2.90
C HIS A 244 -7.21 -6.76 -3.95
N TYR A 245 -7.23 -7.96 -4.53
CA TYR A 245 -8.30 -8.32 -5.45
C TYR A 245 -9.62 -8.59 -4.74
N ILE A 246 -9.58 -9.36 -3.64
CA ILE A 246 -10.76 -9.83 -2.94
C ILE A 246 -10.50 -9.84 -1.42
N SER A 247 -10.53 -8.67 -0.81
CA SER A 247 -10.26 -8.50 0.63
C SER A 247 -11.31 -9.12 1.56
N THR A 248 -12.46 -9.53 1.02
CA THR A 248 -13.54 -10.20 1.77
C THR A 248 -13.29 -11.70 1.97
N ILE A 249 -12.28 -12.28 1.32
CA ILE A 249 -11.87 -13.66 1.59
C ILE A 249 -11.14 -13.69 2.94
N PRO A 250 -11.60 -14.50 3.90
CA PRO A 250 -10.93 -14.60 5.19
C PRO A 250 -9.54 -15.23 5.05
N PHE A 251 -8.62 -14.79 5.91
CA PHE A 251 -7.24 -15.29 5.94
C PHE A 251 -7.11 -16.83 5.94
N TYR A 252 -8.01 -17.57 6.60
CA TYR A 252 -7.95 -19.03 6.65
C TYR A 252 -8.30 -19.74 5.33
N ASN A 253 -8.82 -18.99 4.34
CA ASN A 253 -9.02 -19.44 2.96
C ASN A 253 -8.07 -18.74 1.97
N ALA A 254 -7.24 -17.80 2.44
CA ALA A 254 -6.44 -16.95 1.58
C ALA A 254 -5.36 -17.74 0.82
N ASP A 255 -4.73 -18.75 1.43
CA ASP A 255 -3.74 -19.58 0.75
C ASP A 255 -4.35 -20.29 -0.48
N LYS A 256 -5.51 -20.92 -0.30
CA LYS A 256 -6.21 -21.64 -1.38
C LYS A 256 -6.60 -20.69 -2.53
N ALA A 257 -7.12 -19.52 -2.20
CA ALA A 257 -7.50 -18.54 -3.20
C ALA A 257 -6.28 -17.86 -3.86
N THR A 258 -5.15 -17.79 -3.16
CA THR A 258 -3.88 -17.28 -3.70
C THR A 258 -3.32 -18.22 -4.77
N GLU A 259 -3.37 -19.54 -4.54
CA GLU A 259 -2.99 -20.50 -5.57
C GLU A 259 -3.90 -20.42 -6.81
N ALA A 260 -5.19 -20.15 -6.61
CA ALA A 260 -6.13 -19.96 -7.70
C ALA A 260 -5.85 -18.68 -8.51
N ILE A 261 -5.52 -17.55 -7.85
CA ILE A 261 -5.27 -16.29 -8.58
C ILE A 261 -3.91 -16.29 -9.29
N LYS A 262 -2.91 -17.01 -8.77
CA LYS A 262 -1.60 -17.17 -9.43
C LYS A 262 -1.72 -17.73 -10.84
N SER A 263 -2.57 -18.72 -11.06
CA SER A 263 -2.76 -19.33 -12.39
C SER A 263 -3.35 -18.35 -13.41
N VAL A 264 -4.24 -17.46 -12.95
CA VAL A 264 -4.88 -16.43 -13.77
C VAL A 264 -3.92 -15.26 -14.05
N MET A 265 -3.20 -14.80 -13.03
CA MET A 265 -2.27 -13.67 -13.17
C MET A 265 -0.97 -14.04 -13.90
N GLY A 266 -0.56 -15.31 -13.84
CA GLY A 266 0.67 -15.79 -14.49
C GLY A 266 1.88 -14.95 -14.11
N SER A 267 2.57 -14.42 -15.11
CA SER A 267 3.77 -13.58 -14.94
C SER A 267 3.52 -12.23 -14.26
N HIS A 268 2.26 -11.80 -14.17
CA HIS A 268 1.88 -10.55 -13.50
C HIS A 268 1.75 -10.70 -11.98
N TYR A 269 1.66 -11.94 -11.46
CA TYR A 269 1.66 -12.16 -10.02
C TYR A 269 3.04 -11.84 -9.43
N ARG A 270 3.08 -10.96 -8.43
CA ARG A 270 4.34 -10.53 -7.81
C ARG A 270 4.51 -11.18 -6.43
N ALA A 271 5.62 -11.88 -6.27
CA ALA A 271 6.05 -12.44 -5.00
C ALA A 271 7.57 -12.40 -4.88
N GLU A 272 8.06 -12.09 -3.68
CA GLU A 272 9.45 -12.25 -3.28
C GLU A 272 9.52 -13.04 -1.98
N THR A 273 9.41 -14.36 -2.12
CA THR A 273 9.29 -15.30 -0.99
C THR A 273 10.51 -16.22 -0.84
N ARG A 274 11.37 -16.32 -1.86
CA ARG A 274 12.48 -17.31 -1.93
C ARG A 274 13.52 -17.20 -0.81
N MET A 275 13.69 -16.03 -0.22
CA MET A 275 14.66 -15.78 0.87
C MET A 275 14.01 -15.78 2.27
N GLY A 276 12.71 -16.09 2.37
CA GLY A 276 11.97 -16.09 3.62
C GLY A 276 12.16 -14.81 4.46
N PRO A 277 12.30 -14.92 5.80
CA PRO A 277 12.48 -13.77 6.69
C PRO A 277 13.69 -12.89 6.34
N LEU A 278 14.80 -13.47 5.88
CA LEU A 278 15.97 -12.70 5.46
C LEU A 278 15.66 -11.86 4.21
N GLY A 279 14.82 -12.38 3.32
CA GLY A 279 14.33 -11.67 2.14
C GLY A 279 13.49 -10.45 2.51
N PHE A 280 12.59 -10.60 3.48
CA PHE A 280 11.80 -9.49 4.01
C PHE A 280 12.69 -8.37 4.57
N LEU A 281 13.65 -8.71 5.44
CA LEU A 281 14.57 -7.73 6.02
C LEU A 281 15.46 -7.06 4.95
N LYS A 282 15.97 -7.84 3.99
CA LYS A 282 16.75 -7.33 2.86
C LYS A 282 15.91 -6.38 1.99
N SER A 283 14.63 -6.70 1.80
CA SER A 283 13.69 -5.87 1.04
C SER A 283 13.43 -4.54 1.75
N LEU A 284 13.33 -4.52 3.08
CA LEU A 284 13.18 -3.28 3.86
C LEU A 284 14.33 -2.31 3.58
N TRP A 285 15.56 -2.82 3.64
CA TRP A 285 16.75 -2.03 3.34
C TRP A 285 16.84 -1.61 1.87
N ARG A 286 16.57 -2.54 0.96
CA ARG A 286 16.63 -2.30 -0.49
C ARG A 286 15.59 -1.25 -0.91
N ASN A 287 14.34 -1.43 -0.52
CA ASN A 287 13.22 -0.65 -1.03
C ASN A 287 13.28 0.78 -0.51
N VAL A 288 13.72 1.00 0.73
CA VAL A 288 13.97 2.36 1.23
C VAL A 288 14.99 3.11 0.38
N LYS A 289 16.06 2.44 -0.07
CA LYS A 289 17.06 3.08 -0.95
C LYS A 289 16.56 3.26 -2.38
N MET A 290 15.80 2.31 -2.90
CA MET A 290 15.43 2.29 -4.31
C MET A 290 14.14 3.04 -4.64
N CYS A 291 13.26 3.26 -3.66
CA CYS A 291 11.91 3.82 -3.85
C CYS A 291 11.84 5.26 -3.34
N ARG A 292 12.44 6.20 -4.09
CA ARG A 292 12.51 7.62 -3.67
C ARG A 292 11.41 8.46 -4.30
N TRP A 293 11.27 8.36 -5.61
CA TRP A 293 10.22 9.02 -6.39
C TRP A 293 9.80 8.10 -7.54
N VAL A 294 8.72 8.43 -8.24
CA VAL A 294 8.27 7.68 -9.43
C VAL A 294 8.33 8.54 -10.69
N GLU A 295 8.67 7.90 -11.81
CA GLU A 295 8.70 8.50 -13.15
C GLU A 295 8.29 7.48 -14.22
N PRO A 296 7.83 7.93 -15.40
CA PRO A 296 7.62 7.06 -16.54
C PRO A 296 8.94 6.40 -17.01
N PRO A 297 8.91 5.13 -17.47
CA PRO A 297 10.04 4.49 -18.16
C PRO A 297 10.49 5.25 -19.40
N ALA A 298 11.74 5.04 -19.81
CA ALA A 298 12.33 5.79 -20.92
C ALA A 298 11.69 5.50 -22.27
N GLU A 299 11.34 4.23 -22.48
CA GLU A 299 10.75 3.75 -23.70
C GLU A 299 9.21 3.89 -23.71
N ALA A 300 8.62 4.42 -22.63
CA ALA A 300 7.18 4.55 -22.49
C ALA A 300 6.59 5.48 -23.57
N LYS A 301 5.62 4.95 -24.33
CA LYS A 301 4.85 5.67 -25.35
C LYS A 301 3.36 5.35 -25.20
N GLY A 302 2.51 6.30 -25.57
CA GLY A 302 1.05 6.13 -25.50
C GLY A 302 0.58 5.87 -24.07
N ILE A 303 -0.28 4.86 -23.88
CA ILE A 303 -0.85 4.53 -22.56
C ILE A 303 0.22 4.15 -21.52
N SER A 304 1.39 3.67 -21.95
CA SER A 304 2.49 3.32 -21.04
C SER A 304 3.16 4.55 -20.40
N GLU A 305 2.94 5.75 -20.93
CA GLU A 305 3.45 7.01 -20.34
C GLU A 305 2.81 7.31 -18.98
N GLY A 306 1.59 6.82 -18.76
CA GLY A 306 0.92 6.93 -17.47
C GLY A 306 1.24 5.80 -16.50
N VAL A 307 2.19 4.92 -16.82
CA VAL A 307 2.73 3.90 -15.91
C VAL A 307 4.04 4.40 -15.33
N LEU A 308 4.09 4.58 -14.02
CA LEU A 308 5.21 5.15 -13.28
C LEU A 308 5.86 4.07 -12.42
N PHE A 309 7.18 4.09 -12.32
CA PHE A 309 7.92 3.15 -11.47
C PHE A 309 8.88 3.91 -10.57
N TYR A 310 9.18 3.30 -9.43
CA TYR A 310 10.14 3.87 -8.49
C TYR A 310 11.53 4.04 -9.11
N ARG A 311 12.17 5.14 -8.74
CA ARG A 311 13.51 5.53 -9.13
C ARG A 311 14.30 5.97 -7.91
N ASN A 312 15.61 5.98 -8.10
CA ASN A 312 16.62 6.41 -7.14
C ASN A 312 17.76 7.09 -7.90
N ARG A 313 18.69 7.67 -7.13
CA ARG A 313 19.82 8.43 -7.66
C ARG A 313 20.86 7.57 -8.36
N VAL A 314 21.03 6.34 -7.90
CA VAL A 314 22.07 5.41 -8.40
C VAL A 314 21.66 4.72 -9.69
N GLY A 315 20.51 5.10 -10.28
CA GLY A 315 20.05 4.60 -11.56
C GLY A 315 19.64 3.12 -11.55
N LEU A 316 19.36 2.54 -10.37
CA LEU A 316 18.91 1.16 -10.26
C LEU A 316 17.41 1.06 -10.53
N GLY A 317 17.02 0.11 -11.38
CA GLY A 317 15.65 -0.05 -11.90
C GLY A 317 15.55 0.36 -13.38
N PRO A 318 14.35 0.30 -13.99
CA PRO A 318 14.17 0.73 -15.38
C PRO A 318 14.61 2.18 -15.58
N HIS A 319 15.23 2.52 -16.72
CA HIS A 319 15.68 3.89 -16.95
C HIS A 319 14.49 4.87 -17.07
N PRO A 320 14.59 6.11 -16.55
CA PRO A 320 13.54 7.13 -16.72
C PRO A 320 13.57 7.73 -18.13
N LYS A 321 12.43 8.29 -18.58
CA LYS A 321 12.37 9.12 -19.80
C LYS A 321 13.44 10.20 -19.76
N LYS A 322 14.27 10.22 -20.80
CA LYS A 322 15.27 11.29 -20.99
C LYS A 322 14.50 12.58 -21.23
N PHE A 323 14.24 13.34 -20.17
CA PHE A 323 13.95 14.76 -20.31
C PHE A 323 15.25 15.42 -20.79
N GLY A 324 15.19 16.13 -21.91
CA GLY A 324 16.38 16.73 -22.51
C GLY A 324 17.19 17.49 -21.46
N ARG A 325 18.43 17.04 -21.21
CA ARG A 325 19.39 17.87 -20.48
C ARG A 325 19.77 19.05 -21.38
N PRO A 326 19.99 20.26 -20.83
CA PRO A 326 20.84 21.23 -21.51
C PRO A 326 22.18 20.55 -21.80
N ALA A 327 22.70 20.74 -23.01
CA ALA A 327 23.89 20.05 -23.49
C ALA A 327 25.06 20.16 -22.49
N GLY A 328 25.55 19.01 -22.00
CA GLY A 328 26.81 18.95 -21.24
C GLY A 328 26.91 17.78 -20.27
N GLY A 329 27.92 16.92 -20.47
CA GLY A 329 28.56 16.19 -19.37
C GLY A 329 28.34 14.67 -19.29
N HIS A 330 29.16 13.95 -20.06
CA HIS A 330 29.79 12.63 -19.84
C HIS A 330 28.98 11.38 -19.40
N PHE A 331 29.14 10.35 -20.25
CA PHE A 331 28.62 8.98 -20.19
C PHE A 331 29.60 8.08 -19.41
N TYR A 332 29.10 7.14 -18.61
CA TYR A 332 29.86 5.94 -18.18
C TYR A 332 29.14 4.71 -18.74
N PRO A 333 29.82 3.81 -19.50
CA PRO A 333 29.19 2.65 -20.09
C PRO A 333 29.30 1.41 -19.18
N GLY A 334 28.28 0.53 -19.24
CA GLY A 334 28.45 -0.91 -18.99
C GLY A 334 27.48 -1.56 -18.00
N ALA A 335 26.47 -2.26 -18.53
CA ALA A 335 26.12 -3.64 -18.17
C ALA A 335 24.83 -4.06 -18.92
N SER A 336 24.97 -4.96 -19.91
CA SER A 336 23.85 -5.69 -20.52
C SER A 336 23.68 -7.05 -19.85
N ILE A 337 22.44 -7.46 -19.54
CA ILE A 337 22.10 -8.84 -19.18
C ILE A 337 21.13 -9.34 -20.25
N THR A 338 21.46 -10.49 -20.85
CA THR A 338 20.74 -11.14 -21.93
C THR A 338 19.62 -12.04 -21.41
N ASP A 339 18.43 -11.91 -21.99
CA ASP A 339 17.26 -12.76 -21.74
C ASP A 339 17.30 -14.04 -22.59
N SER A 340 17.00 -15.19 -21.99
CA SER A 340 16.40 -16.31 -22.72
C SER A 340 15.59 -17.21 -21.78
N ALA A 341 14.41 -17.61 -22.28
CA ALA A 341 13.57 -18.75 -21.91
C ALA A 341 12.17 -18.40 -21.37
N LEU A 342 11.17 -18.46 -22.26
CA LEU A 342 9.76 -18.62 -21.91
C LEU A 342 9.10 -19.52 -22.97
N SER A 343 8.51 -20.63 -22.54
CA SER A 343 7.58 -21.44 -23.33
C SER A 343 6.37 -21.79 -22.44
N CYS A 344 5.16 -21.69 -23.00
CA CYS A 344 3.88 -21.80 -22.28
C CYS A 344 3.07 -23.03 -22.73
N PHE A 345 2.26 -23.57 -21.81
CA PHE A 345 1.33 -24.68 -22.01
C PHE A 345 -0.12 -24.23 -21.75
N ARG A 346 -1.10 -24.85 -22.45
CA ARG A 346 -2.55 -24.59 -22.33
C ARG A 346 -3.21 -25.46 -21.24
N THR A 347 -4.31 -24.97 -20.66
CA THR A 347 -5.21 -25.77 -19.79
C THR A 347 -6.69 -25.60 -20.17
N VAL A 348 -7.47 -26.56 -19.68
CA VAL A 348 -8.83 -26.92 -20.08
C VAL A 348 -9.82 -26.45 -18.99
N ASP A 349 -11.02 -26.10 -19.47
CA ASP A 349 -12.34 -26.02 -18.81
C ASP A 349 -12.65 -25.08 -17.63
N ASN A 350 -13.76 -24.35 -17.81
CA ASN A 350 -14.01 -22.99 -17.33
C ASN A 350 -15.43 -22.86 -16.73
N LYS A 351 -15.61 -23.02 -15.41
CA LYS A 351 -16.90 -22.71 -14.75
C LYS A 351 -16.76 -22.34 -13.26
N VAL A 352 -16.86 -21.04 -12.88
CA VAL A 352 -17.43 -20.61 -11.57
C VAL A 352 -18.12 -19.25 -11.65
N ASN A 353 -19.26 -19.22 -10.94
CA ASN A 353 -20.39 -18.28 -10.82
C ASN A 353 -20.18 -16.76 -10.60
N GLN A 354 -21.24 -16.07 -11.02
CA GLN A 354 -21.48 -14.62 -11.09
C GLN A 354 -22.26 -14.11 -9.86
N THR A 355 -21.73 -13.14 -9.09
CA THR A 355 -22.57 -12.21 -8.29
C THR A 355 -21.91 -10.88 -7.88
N ALA A 356 -20.72 -10.51 -8.37
CA ALA A 356 -20.05 -9.28 -7.94
C ALA A 356 -19.36 -8.48 -9.07
N TRP A 357 -19.98 -8.35 -10.26
CA TRP A 357 -19.26 -7.80 -11.41
C TRP A 357 -20.20 -7.08 -12.37
N LYS A 358 -20.26 -5.74 -12.31
CA LYS A 358 -20.88 -4.94 -13.38
C LYS A 358 -19.93 -3.95 -14.08
N ASP A 359 -18.84 -3.51 -13.46
CA ASP A 359 -18.01 -2.46 -14.07
C ASP A 359 -16.51 -2.79 -14.24
N ASN A 360 -16.09 -4.05 -14.06
CA ASN A 360 -14.70 -4.46 -14.25
C ASN A 360 -14.56 -5.39 -15.47
N ALA A 361 -14.20 -4.80 -16.61
CA ALA A 361 -14.00 -5.47 -17.90
C ALA A 361 -12.93 -6.58 -17.90
N LEU A 362 -12.13 -6.73 -16.85
CA LEU A 362 -11.20 -7.87 -16.73
C LEU A 362 -11.90 -9.19 -16.41
N VAL A 363 -13.09 -9.15 -15.82
CA VAL A 363 -13.90 -10.37 -15.62
C VAL A 363 -14.74 -10.71 -16.86
N LEU A 364 -15.06 -9.72 -17.69
CA LEU A 364 -15.56 -9.95 -19.05
C LEU A 364 -14.45 -10.49 -19.98
N PHE A 365 -13.23 -9.99 -19.86
CA PHE A 365 -12.09 -10.49 -20.67
C PHE A 365 -11.72 -11.94 -20.36
N LEU A 366 -11.94 -12.40 -19.13
CA LEU A 366 -11.75 -13.81 -18.74
C LEU A 366 -12.92 -14.73 -19.15
N SER A 367 -14.01 -14.20 -19.70
CA SER A 367 -15.18 -14.99 -20.16
C SER A 367 -15.51 -14.90 -21.64
N THR A 368 -14.84 -14.04 -22.42
CA THR A 368 -15.00 -13.96 -23.88
C THR A 368 -13.66 -13.78 -24.58
N VAL A 369 -12.90 -14.88 -24.75
CA VAL A 369 -11.75 -14.92 -25.65
C VAL A 369 -12.24 -15.38 -27.02
N TYR A 370 -12.41 -14.41 -27.92
CA TYR A 370 -12.11 -14.47 -29.35
C TYR A 370 -12.41 -15.79 -30.09
N GLU A 371 -13.54 -15.82 -30.82
CA GLU A 371 -13.73 -16.70 -31.97
C GLU A 371 -13.12 -16.01 -33.21
N GLY A 372 -11.90 -16.39 -33.58
CA GLY A 372 -11.29 -15.97 -34.84
C GLY A 372 -10.40 -17.08 -35.37
N GLN A 373 -10.72 -17.57 -36.57
CA GLN A 373 -9.95 -18.61 -37.25
C GLN A 373 -8.65 -18.03 -37.78
N GLU A 374 -7.50 -18.59 -37.37
CA GLU A 374 -6.24 -18.42 -38.07
C GLU A 374 -5.90 -19.70 -38.85
N THR A 375 -5.93 -19.59 -40.18
CA THR A 375 -5.35 -20.55 -41.11
C THR A 375 -3.83 -20.49 -41.05
N VAL A 376 -3.24 -21.68 -40.92
CA VAL A 376 -1.80 -21.96 -40.91
C VAL A 376 -1.16 -21.65 -42.26
N VAL A 377 -0.05 -20.92 -42.27
CA VAL A 377 1.15 -21.22 -43.09
C VAL A 377 2.39 -20.96 -42.25
#